data_AF-A0A2V5LI50-F1
#
_entry.id   AF-A0A2V5LI50-F1
#
_cell.length_a   1.000
_cell.length_b   1.000
_cell.length_c   1.000
_cell.angle_alpha   90.00
_cell.angle_beta   90.00
_cell.angle_gamma   90.00
#
_symmetry.space_group_name_H-M   'P 1'
#
loop_
_entity.id
_entity.type
_entity.pdbx_description
1 polymer ?
#
loop_
_entity_poly.entity_id
_entity_poly.type
_entity_poly.pdbx_seq_one_letter_code
_entity_poly.pdbx_strand_id
1 'polypeptide(L)'
;MNASFDLDHAKLAADPRFAAIGLELSALSPINSRESFNRYCREACRLWNRAFPGGIGKTEQFGKLLDRIEHNNDGVIRTGWGGVAITLHEHP
;
A
#
# COMPACT_ATOMS: atom_id res chain seq x y z
N MET A 1 9.93 9.30 20.93
CA MET A 1 8.45 9.19 20.77
C MET A 1 8.22 8.49 19.45
N ASN A 2 7.69 7.27 19.44
CA ASN A 2 7.26 6.63 18.20
C ASN A 2 5.91 7.25 17.83
N ALA A 3 5.89 8.01 16.74
CA ALA A 3 4.63 8.51 16.18
C ALA A 3 3.78 7.30 15.77
N SER A 4 2.55 7.25 16.27
CA SER A 4 1.55 6.25 15.91
C SER A 4 0.52 6.92 15.02
N PHE A 5 0.28 6.35 13.84
CA PHE A 5 -0.67 6.86 12.86
C PHE A 5 -1.84 5.89 12.75
N ASP A 6 -3.02 6.37 13.14
CA ASP A 6 -4.28 5.67 12.90
C ASP A 6 -4.76 5.98 11.49
N LEU A 7 -5.06 4.93 10.73
CA LEU A 7 -5.53 5.06 9.37
C LEU A 7 -7.05 5.01 9.33
N ASP A 8 -7.67 6.01 8.69
CA ASP A 8 -9.11 6.05 8.45
C ASP A 8 -9.47 5.41 7.11
N HIS A 9 -10.13 4.26 7.17
CA HIS A 9 -10.63 3.53 6.01
C HIS A 9 -12.14 3.71 5.78
N ALA A 10 -12.83 4.59 6.53
CA ALA A 10 -14.29 4.71 6.45
C ALA A 10 -14.79 5.01 5.04
N LYS A 11 -14.08 5.87 4.30
CA LYS A 11 -14.41 6.19 2.89
C LYS A 11 -14.22 5.00 1.95
N LEU A 12 -13.23 4.14 2.23
CA LEU A 12 -12.99 2.92 1.47
C LEU A 12 -14.05 1.87 1.82
N ALA A 13 -14.40 1.74 3.10
CA ALA A 13 -15.41 0.82 3.59
C ALA A 13 -16.84 1.17 3.14
N ALA A 14 -17.11 2.45 2.87
CA ALA A 14 -18.41 2.93 2.39
C ALA A 14 -18.78 2.41 1.00
N ASP A 15 -17.80 2.01 0.17
CA ASP A 15 -18.06 1.38 -1.12
C ASP A 15 -18.07 -0.14 -0.97
N PRO A 16 -19.17 -0.83 -1.29
CA PRO A 16 -19.27 -2.28 -1.17
C PRO A 16 -18.19 -3.05 -1.93
N ARG A 17 -17.67 -2.47 -3.02
CA ARG A 17 -16.59 -3.06 -3.83
C ARG A 17 -15.25 -3.08 -3.11
N PHE A 18 -15.04 -2.15 -2.19
CA PHE A 18 -13.79 -1.99 -1.44
C PHE A 18 -13.93 -2.31 0.05
N ALA A 19 -15.15 -2.59 0.53
CA ALA A 19 -15.44 -2.84 1.94
C ALA A 19 -14.58 -3.95 2.56
N ALA A 20 -14.38 -5.06 1.84
CA ALA A 20 -13.50 -6.15 2.29
C ALA A 20 -12.04 -5.69 2.41
N ILE A 21 -11.55 -4.93 1.42
CA ILE A 21 -10.18 -4.38 1.43
C ILE A 21 -10.02 -3.40 2.59
N GLY A 22 -11.00 -2.52 2.81
CA GLY A 22 -11.01 -1.58 3.92
C GLY A 22 -10.91 -2.27 5.27
N LEU A 23 -11.70 -3.32 5.49
CA LEU A 23 -11.66 -4.11 6.73
C LEU A 23 -10.29 -4.76 6.96
N GLU A 24 -9.73 -5.40 5.94
CA GLU A 24 -8.43 -6.07 6.05
C GLU A 24 -7.29 -5.06 6.27
N LEU A 25 -7.37 -3.87 5.69
CA LEU A 25 -6.38 -2.80 5.91
C LEU A 25 -6.51 -2.13 7.28
N SER A 26 -7.71 -1.98 7.82
CA SER A 26 -7.92 -1.47 9.18
C SER A 26 -7.27 -2.37 10.24
N ALA A 27 -7.21 -3.67 10.00
CA ALA A 27 -6.54 -4.62 10.91
C ALA A 27 -5.02 -4.44 10.99
N LEU A 28 -4.42 -3.68 10.06
CA LEU A 28 -2.99 -3.36 10.02
C LEU A 28 -2.66 -2.00 10.66
N SER A 29 -3.68 -1.27 11.12
CA SER A 29 -3.54 -0.07 11.94
C SER A 29 -3.33 -0.45 13.42
N PRO A 30 -2.62 0.36 14.24
CA PRO A 30 -1.91 1.59 13.88
C PRO A 30 -0.54 1.35 13.27
N ILE A 31 -0.06 2.31 12.47
CA ILE A 31 1.31 2.36 11.98
C ILE A 31 2.17 3.08 13.02
N ASN A 32 3.05 2.34 13.69
CA ASN A 32 3.90 2.86 14.78
C ASN A 32 5.40 2.62 14.55
N SER A 33 5.77 2.02 13.42
CA SER A 33 7.15 1.73 13.03
C SER A 33 7.31 1.69 11.51
N ARG A 34 8.55 1.74 11.04
CA ARG A 34 8.87 1.54 9.62
C ARG A 34 8.45 0.15 9.14
N GLU A 35 8.60 -0.89 9.96
CA GLU A 35 8.15 -2.24 9.57
C GLU A 35 6.63 -2.32 9.42
N SER A 36 5.87 -1.71 10.34
CA SER A 36 4.40 -1.69 10.26
C SER A 36 3.91 -0.93 9.02
N PHE A 37 4.58 0.17 8.66
CA PHE A 37 4.30 0.91 7.43
C PHE A 37 4.58 0.06 6.18
N ASN A 38 5.76 -0.57 6.10
CA ASN A 38 6.13 -1.41 4.97
C ASN A 38 5.18 -2.61 4.81
N ARG A 39 4.75 -3.23 5.92
CA ARG A 39 3.75 -4.30 5.92
C ARG A 39 2.42 -3.80 5.38
N TYR A 40 1.96 -2.64 5.86
CA TYR A 40 0.72 -2.01 5.41
C TYR A 40 0.72 -1.79 3.89
N CYS A 41 1.79 -1.19 3.34
CA CYS A 41 1.91 -0.95 1.90
C CYS A 41 1.87 -2.25 1.08
N ARG A 42 2.56 -3.31 1.53
CA ARG A 42 2.58 -4.60 0.82
C ARG A 42 1.20 -5.24 0.78
N GLU A 43 0.50 -5.27 1.92
CA GLU A 43 -0.84 -5.84 1.98
C GLU A 43 -1.84 -5.01 1.18
N ALA A 44 -1.75 -3.68 1.21
CA ALA A 44 -2.58 -2.82 0.36
C ALA A 44 -2.42 -3.16 -1.12
N CYS A 45 -1.19 -3.29 -1.63
CA CYS A 45 -0.94 -3.70 -3.01
C CYS A 45 -1.47 -5.11 -3.30
N ARG A 46 -1.24 -6.08 -2.41
CA ARG A 46 -1.67 -7.47 -2.58
C ARG A 46 -3.19 -7.59 -2.64
N LEU A 47 -3.90 -6.95 -1.71
CA LEU A 47 -5.37 -6.95 -1.65
C LEU A 47 -5.96 -6.26 -2.87
N TRP A 48 -5.37 -5.14 -3.31
CA TRP A 48 -5.83 -4.43 -4.50
C TRP A 48 -5.70 -5.27 -5.77
N ASN A 49 -4.55 -5.91 -5.98
CA ASN A 49 -4.33 -6.80 -7.13
C ASN A 49 -5.23 -8.03 -7.11
N ARG A 50 -5.47 -8.62 -5.92
CA ARG A 50 -6.35 -9.77 -5.77
C ARG A 50 -7.80 -9.42 -6.08
N ALA A 51 -8.27 -8.28 -5.58
CA ALA A 51 -9.65 -7.83 -5.80
C ALA A 51 -9.88 -7.34 -7.23
N PHE A 52 -8.86 -6.74 -7.85
CA PHE A 52 -8.94 -6.12 -9.18
C PHE A 52 -7.80 -6.58 -10.10
N PRO A 53 -7.80 -7.86 -10.54
CA PRO A 53 -6.75 -8.39 -11.40
C PRO A 53 -6.69 -7.70 -12.78
N GLY A 54 -7.81 -7.11 -13.23
CA GLY A 54 -7.87 -6.27 -14.44
C GLY A 54 -7.62 -4.78 -14.21
N GLY A 55 -7.33 -4.39 -12.95
CA GLY A 55 -7.25 -2.99 -12.50
C GLY A 55 -8.62 -2.33 -12.38
N ILE A 56 -8.82 -1.56 -11.30
CA ILE A 56 -9.92 -0.59 -11.19
C ILE A 56 -9.30 0.79 -11.01
N GLY A 57 -9.81 1.74 -11.82
CA GLY A 57 -9.17 3.03 -12.03
C GLY A 57 -8.12 2.90 -13.12
N LYS A 58 -8.37 3.50 -14.29
CA LYS A 58 -7.34 3.69 -15.32
C LYS A 58 -6.29 4.65 -14.76
N THR A 59 -5.34 4.13 -14.01
CA THR A 59 -4.07 4.79 -13.80
C THR A 59 -3.02 3.78 -14.23
N GLU A 60 -2.58 3.90 -15.49
CA GLU A 60 -1.40 3.20 -16.06
C GLU A 60 -0.17 3.24 -15.14
N GLN A 61 -0.18 4.12 -14.14
CA GLN A 61 0.87 4.30 -13.14
C GLN A 61 0.99 3.11 -12.17
N PHE A 62 -0.09 2.42 -11.78
CA PHE A 62 0.01 1.35 -10.77
C PHE A 62 0.79 0.12 -11.27
N GLY A 63 0.52 -0.35 -12.49
CA GLY A 63 1.27 -1.45 -13.09
C GLY A 63 2.76 -1.10 -13.27
N LYS A 64 3.05 0.13 -13.73
CA LYS A 64 4.43 0.65 -13.84
C LYS A 64 5.11 0.81 -12.49
N LEU A 65 4.36 1.05 -11.42
CA LEU A 65 4.88 1.14 -10.06
C LEU A 65 5.20 -0.24 -9.49
N LEU A 66 4.31 -1.22 -9.67
CA LEU A 66 4.53 -2.60 -9.24
C LEU A 66 5.75 -3.22 -9.92
N ASP A 67 5.84 -3.08 -11.24
CA ASP A 67 6.99 -3.55 -12.02
C ASP A 67 8.31 -2.93 -11.54
N ARG A 68 8.29 -1.64 -11.18
CA ARG A 68 9.45 -0.94 -10.59
C ARG A 68 9.75 -1.35 -9.15
N ILE A 69 8.79 -1.87 -8.39
CA ILE A 69 9.03 -2.42 -7.05
C ILE A 69 9.66 -3.80 -7.16
N GLU A 70 9.19 -4.63 -8.10
CA GLU A 70 9.65 -6.01 -8.29
C GLU A 70 11.05 -6.08 -8.93
N HIS A 71 11.40 -5.13 -9.81
CA HIS A 71 12.67 -5.16 -10.56
C HIS A 71 13.75 -4.20 -10.03
N ASN A 72 13.46 -3.39 -9.02
CA ASN A 72 14.39 -2.37 -8.53
C ASN A 72 14.71 -2.62 -7.05
N ASN A 73 15.85 -3.25 -6.80
CA ASN A 73 16.20 -3.80 -5.48
C ASN A 73 16.50 -2.75 -4.39
N ASP A 74 16.84 -1.50 -4.72
CA ASP A 74 17.26 -0.52 -3.70
C ASP A 74 17.01 0.95 -4.09
N GLY A 75 15.75 1.38 -4.17
CA GLY A 75 15.46 2.77 -4.52
C GLY A 75 14.14 3.32 -4.00
N VAL A 76 14.17 4.56 -3.50
CA VAL A 76 12.97 5.35 -3.19
C VAL A 76 12.19 5.63 -4.48
N ILE A 77 11.03 5.00 -4.65
CA ILE A 77 10.15 5.26 -5.79
C ILE A 77 9.36 6.55 -5.52
N ARG A 78 9.79 7.66 -6.11
CA ARG A 78 9.05 8.93 -6.03
C ARG A 78 7.81 8.89 -6.91
N THR A 79 6.64 9.05 -6.30
CA THR A 79 5.35 9.22 -6.99
C THR A 79 4.95 10.70 -7.06
N GLY A 80 4.24 11.09 -8.13
CA GLY A 80 3.83 12.47 -8.39
C GLY A 80 2.77 13.04 -7.42
N TRP A 81 2.25 12.22 -6.50
CA TRP A 81 1.28 12.63 -5.48
C TRP A 81 1.91 12.81 -4.10
N GLY A 82 3.24 13.00 -4.06
CA GLY A 82 3.96 13.17 -2.79
C GLY A 82 4.36 11.83 -2.18
N GLY A 83 5.23 11.10 -2.89
CA GLY A 83 6.27 10.25 -2.30
C GLY A 83 5.85 9.15 -1.32
N VAL A 84 5.28 8.05 -1.83
CA VAL A 84 5.31 6.77 -1.09
C VAL A 84 6.66 6.09 -1.35
N ALA A 85 7.53 6.04 -0.35
CA ALA A 85 8.80 5.30 -0.44
C ALA A 85 8.57 3.82 -0.10
N ILE A 86 8.50 2.95 -1.11
CA ILE A 86 8.51 1.49 -0.91
C ILE A 86 9.97 1.05 -0.99
N THR A 87 10.60 0.84 0.16
CA THR A 87 11.93 0.23 0.24
C THR A 87 11.77 -1.26 0.50
N LEU A 88 12.31 -2.11 -0.37
CA LEU A 88 12.62 -3.49 -0.02
C LEU A 88 13.60 -3.43 1.16
N HIS A 89 13.34 -4.22 2.19
CA HIS A 89 14.29 -4.40 3.28
C HIS A 89 14.80 -5.82 3.16
N GLU A 90 15.92 -5.97 2.46
CA GLU A 90 16.73 -7.18 2.58
C GLU A 90 17.77 -6.91 3.66
N HIS A 91 17.66 -7.65 4.76
CA HIS A 91 18.65 -7.71 5.83
C HIS A 91 19.40 -9.04 5.66
N PRO A 92 20.73 -9.09 5.82
CA PRO A 92 21.35 -10.12 6.63
C PRO A 92 21.26 -9.78 8.11
#